data_AF-A0A0X7BCB4-F1
#
_entry.id   AF-A0A0X7BCB4-F1
#
_cell.length_a   1.000
_cell.length_b   1.000
_cell.length_c   1.000
_cell.angle_alpha   90.00
_cell.angle_beta   90.00
_cell.angle_gamma   90.00
#
_symmetry.space_group_name_H-M   'P 1'
#
loop_
_entity.id
_entity.type
_entity.pdbx_description
1 polymer ?
#
loop_
_entity_poly.entity_id
_entity_poly.type
_entity_poly.pdbx_seq_one_letter_code
_entity_poly.pdbx_strand_id
1 'polypeptide(L)'
;MATSLISQEDADFLGLSKFNADGQSNANSTGSCTFNSIARAGSFINYNCASGGVGSSVNYSQIAGVATSLISQEDADSLGLTKFNTDGQSNANVNGTCTFSSVAQSGSFTRNNCGGSGVGSLVSYSQLVGSVTSSISQADADSQGLTKFNTDGQDNANSTGSCTFYSIARTGSFTRNNCAGSGVGSLVSYSQLVGSVTSSISQADADSQGLTKFNTNGQANANSTGSCTFYSIARTGSFTRNNCATGGVGSSVGYSQIAGVATSLISQDNADFLGLTKFNTDGQANANSTGSCTFYSIARTGSFPNYSCASGGVGSSVSYSQTAGVATSSISQADADSLGLTKFNTDGQSNANANGICTFKSEILSSTFSKTDCGHGQGIGSTVNYTQLLGEESSTISQADANAKGLIKFNADGRNYANANGYCFFYNKAKSGSFTKNNCSSGSQPGVSTIYTVAANSIISYNSQDEADSFAQSLVNSNGQSYANNNGTCNSIYFNAIGIQEILLRKMFITLTASSSNHNGHTFNIQIAYDTAQNNSNYKDVQLSLLAGETSKTFTVPVPAKSSAVISF
;
A
#
# COMPACT_ATOMS: atom_id res chain seq x y z
N MET A 1 166.35 -9.58 -156.95
CA MET A 1 167.08 -8.51 -156.25
C MET A 1 166.25 -7.25 -156.32
N ALA A 2 165.62 -6.82 -155.23
CA ALA A 2 165.20 -5.43 -154.99
C ALA A 2 164.62 -5.29 -153.58
N THR A 3 165.41 -4.69 -152.70
CA THR A 3 165.05 -4.01 -151.45
C THR A 3 164.21 -2.75 -151.73
N SER A 4 163.18 -2.46 -150.93
CA SER A 4 162.67 -1.08 -150.66
C SER A 4 161.52 -1.14 -149.62
N LEU A 5 161.77 -0.78 -148.35
CA LEU A 5 161.49 0.52 -147.71
C LEU A 5 159.99 0.81 -147.47
N ILE A 6 159.43 0.25 -146.40
CA ILE A 6 158.31 0.87 -145.66
C ILE A 6 158.72 0.86 -144.18
N SER A 7 158.64 2.02 -143.54
CA SER A 7 159.20 2.29 -142.22
C SER A 7 158.34 1.69 -141.10
N GLN A 8 158.93 1.45 -139.93
CA GLN A 8 158.24 0.94 -138.73
C GLN A 8 157.02 1.80 -138.35
N GLU A 9 157.03 3.10 -138.66
CA GLU A 9 155.96 4.05 -138.33
C GLU A 9 154.65 3.75 -139.10
N ASP A 10 154.73 3.26 -140.34
CA ASP A 10 153.56 2.88 -141.15
C ASP A 10 152.95 1.54 -140.70
N ALA A 11 153.78 0.61 -140.19
CA ALA A 11 153.32 -0.64 -139.61
C ALA A 11 152.60 -0.43 -138.27
N ASP A 12 153.08 0.52 -137.47
CA ASP A 12 152.49 0.87 -136.17
C ASP A 12 151.13 1.59 -136.34
N PHE A 13 150.96 2.44 -137.36
CA PHE A 13 149.68 3.11 -137.64
C PHE A 13 148.58 2.14 -138.10
N LEU A 14 148.90 1.19 -139.00
CA LEU A 14 147.95 0.19 -139.47
C LEU A 14 147.60 -0.85 -138.38
N GLY A 15 148.55 -1.17 -137.49
CA GLY A 15 148.30 -2.01 -136.32
C GLY A 15 147.34 -1.37 -135.31
N LEU A 16 147.51 -0.08 -135.03
CA LEU A 16 146.67 0.65 -134.08
C LEU A 16 145.23 0.83 -134.58
N SER A 17 145.04 1.07 -135.89
CA SER A 17 143.71 1.15 -136.49
C SER A 17 142.94 -0.17 -136.39
N LYS A 18 143.63 -1.32 -136.53
CA LYS A 18 142.99 -2.64 -136.45
C LYS A 18 142.67 -3.03 -135.01
N PHE A 19 143.55 -2.70 -134.05
CA PHE A 19 143.31 -2.91 -132.62
C PHE A 19 142.08 -2.15 -132.10
N ASN A 20 141.89 -0.88 -132.49
CA ASN A 20 140.75 -0.09 -132.04
C ASN A 20 139.42 -0.53 -132.67
N ALA A 21 139.42 -0.95 -133.94
CA ALA A 21 138.21 -1.46 -134.61
C ALA A 21 137.76 -2.82 -134.06
N ASP A 22 138.70 -3.74 -133.82
CA ASP A 22 138.41 -5.07 -133.28
C ASP A 22 138.10 -5.00 -131.78
N GLY A 23 138.76 -4.11 -131.03
CA GLY A 23 138.48 -3.85 -129.61
C GLY A 23 137.08 -3.29 -129.38
N GLN A 24 136.61 -2.37 -130.22
CA GLN A 24 135.27 -1.79 -130.09
C GLN A 24 134.16 -2.75 -130.52
N SER A 25 134.40 -3.59 -131.54
CA SER A 25 133.45 -4.66 -131.91
C SER A 25 133.33 -5.73 -130.82
N ASN A 26 134.44 -6.12 -130.18
CA ASN A 26 134.42 -7.13 -129.11
C ASN A 26 133.71 -6.64 -127.83
N ALA A 27 133.89 -5.38 -127.44
CA ALA A 27 133.20 -4.80 -126.30
C ALA A 27 131.67 -4.74 -126.50
N ASN A 28 131.22 -4.43 -127.72
CA ASN A 28 129.79 -4.40 -128.06
C ASN A 28 129.19 -5.80 -128.25
N SER A 29 129.99 -6.83 -128.57
CA SER A 29 129.50 -8.22 -128.71
C SER A 29 129.60 -9.06 -127.44
N THR A 30 130.33 -8.62 -126.40
CA THR A 30 130.56 -9.43 -125.18
C THR A 30 130.32 -8.70 -123.84
N GLY A 31 130.04 -7.39 -123.84
CA GLY A 31 129.70 -6.64 -122.61
C GLY A 31 128.25 -6.83 -122.17
N SER A 32 128.03 -7.19 -120.89
CA SER A 32 126.71 -7.29 -120.26
C SER A 32 126.51 -6.15 -119.24
N CYS A 33 125.33 -5.51 -119.23
CA CYS A 33 124.97 -4.44 -118.30
C CYS A 33 124.16 -4.98 -117.13
N THR A 34 124.58 -4.68 -115.90
CA THR A 34 123.85 -5.02 -114.67
C THR A 34 123.13 -3.79 -114.13
N PHE A 35 121.83 -3.91 -113.85
CA PHE A 35 120.96 -2.86 -113.34
C PHE A 35 120.62 -3.11 -111.86
N ASN A 36 120.56 -2.05 -111.05
CA ASN A 36 120.34 -2.11 -109.61
C ASN A 36 118.98 -1.51 -109.25
N SER A 37 118.23 -2.16 -108.36
CA SER A 37 116.93 -1.67 -107.93
C SER A 37 117.01 -0.32 -107.19
N ILE A 38 116.01 0.55 -107.32
CA ILE A 38 115.90 1.79 -106.55
C ILE A 38 115.54 1.56 -105.07
N ALA A 39 115.79 2.55 -104.21
CA ALA A 39 115.36 2.54 -102.81
C ALA A 39 113.84 2.77 -102.67
N ARG A 40 113.22 2.17 -101.65
CA ARG A 40 111.77 2.26 -101.37
C ARG A 40 111.50 2.41 -99.87
N ALA A 41 110.48 3.19 -99.50
CA ALA A 41 110.01 3.33 -98.11
C ALA A 41 108.48 3.41 -98.06
N GLY A 42 107.90 2.91 -96.96
CA GLY A 42 106.45 2.82 -96.78
C GLY A 42 106.09 2.23 -95.41
N SER A 43 104.80 1.98 -95.19
CA SER A 43 104.29 1.38 -93.97
C SER A 43 103.46 0.14 -94.27
N PHE A 44 103.57 -0.86 -93.41
CA PHE A 44 102.90 -2.14 -93.55
C PHE A 44 102.10 -2.42 -92.29
N ILE A 45 100.88 -2.92 -92.45
CA ILE A 45 100.01 -3.30 -91.32
C ILE A 45 100.37 -4.72 -90.89
N ASN A 46 100.46 -4.98 -89.59
CA ASN A 46 100.58 -6.34 -89.09
C ASN A 46 99.32 -7.14 -89.45
N TYR A 47 99.43 -8.13 -90.34
CA TYR A 47 98.33 -9.03 -90.68
C TYR A 47 98.38 -10.37 -89.93
N ASN A 48 99.40 -10.57 -89.10
CA ASN A 48 99.57 -11.76 -88.26
C ASN A 48 98.82 -11.66 -86.93
N CYS A 49 97.70 -10.92 -86.91
CA CYS A 49 96.81 -10.86 -85.76
C CYS A 49 95.83 -12.03 -85.80
N ALA A 50 95.55 -12.60 -84.61
CA ALA A 50 94.44 -13.54 -84.47
C ALA A 50 93.11 -12.87 -84.86
N SER A 51 92.10 -13.67 -85.21
CA SER A 51 90.78 -13.19 -85.64
C SER A 51 90.21 -12.14 -84.66
N GLY A 52 89.72 -11.02 -85.20
CA GLY A 52 89.22 -9.87 -84.42
C GLY A 52 90.28 -8.83 -84.02
N GLY A 53 91.58 -9.13 -84.20
CA GLY A 53 92.66 -8.20 -83.91
C GLY A 53 92.94 -7.25 -85.07
N VAL A 54 93.09 -5.97 -84.75
CA VAL A 54 93.56 -4.95 -85.69
C VAL A 54 95.06 -4.73 -85.47
N GLY A 55 95.85 -4.98 -86.51
CA GLY A 55 97.30 -4.80 -86.45
C GLY A 55 97.73 -3.34 -86.53
N SER A 56 98.81 -3.00 -85.84
CA SER A 56 99.45 -1.70 -85.95
C SER A 56 100.16 -1.54 -87.30
N SER A 57 100.27 -0.29 -87.76
CA SER A 57 101.11 0.07 -88.90
C SER A 57 102.57 0.21 -88.47
N VAL A 58 103.48 -0.44 -89.17
CA VAL A 58 104.93 -0.42 -88.94
C VAL A 58 105.65 0.12 -90.17
N ASN A 59 106.53 1.10 -89.97
CA ASN A 59 107.30 1.69 -91.07
C ASN A 59 108.46 0.76 -91.49
N TYR A 60 108.75 0.69 -92.79
CA TYR A 60 109.86 -0.08 -93.35
C TYR A 60 110.52 0.64 -94.52
N SER A 61 111.85 0.54 -94.61
CA SER A 61 112.68 1.16 -95.65
C SER A 61 113.70 0.17 -96.21
N GLN A 62 113.81 0.12 -97.54
CA GLN A 62 114.78 -0.69 -98.27
C GLN A 62 115.70 0.21 -99.09
N ILE A 63 117.01 -0.02 -98.99
CA ILE A 63 118.05 0.73 -99.71
C ILE A 63 118.14 0.32 -101.20
N ALA A 64 118.79 1.14 -102.02
CA ALA A 64 119.02 0.82 -103.44
C ALA A 64 120.03 -0.33 -103.63
N GLY A 65 119.89 -1.11 -104.72
CA GLY A 65 120.75 -2.23 -105.07
C GLY A 65 120.48 -3.55 -104.32
N VAL A 66 119.38 -3.64 -103.58
CA VAL A 66 118.98 -4.88 -102.85
C VAL A 66 118.57 -6.00 -103.82
N ALA A 67 118.13 -5.67 -105.03
CA ALA A 67 117.99 -6.60 -106.15
C ALA A 67 118.74 -6.08 -107.38
N THR A 68 119.28 -6.99 -108.18
CA THR A 68 120.02 -6.67 -109.41
C THR A 68 119.51 -7.50 -110.57
N SER A 69 119.42 -6.93 -111.77
CA SER A 69 119.02 -7.64 -113.00
C SER A 69 120.04 -7.45 -114.12
N LEU A 70 120.23 -8.48 -114.94
CA LEU A 70 121.01 -8.42 -116.18
C LEU A 70 120.12 -8.15 -117.41
N ILE A 71 118.81 -7.99 -117.21
CA ILE A 71 117.81 -7.82 -118.27
C ILE A 71 117.52 -6.34 -118.49
N SER A 72 117.07 -5.62 -117.45
CA SER A 72 116.77 -4.19 -117.52
C SER A 72 116.65 -3.55 -116.13
N GLN A 73 116.63 -2.21 -116.09
CA GLN A 73 116.34 -1.44 -114.89
C GLN A 73 114.93 -1.72 -114.34
N GLU A 74 113.95 -1.88 -115.22
CA GLU A 74 112.55 -2.17 -114.83
C GLU A 74 112.43 -3.54 -114.15
N ASP A 75 113.17 -4.55 -114.63
CA ASP A 75 113.21 -5.87 -114.02
C ASP A 75 113.88 -5.84 -112.63
N ALA A 76 115.01 -5.12 -112.48
CA ALA A 76 115.64 -4.90 -111.18
C ALA A 76 114.71 -4.18 -110.19
N ASP A 77 113.99 -3.15 -110.65
CA ASP A 77 113.04 -2.38 -109.82
C ASP A 77 111.78 -3.18 -109.45
N SER A 78 111.35 -4.12 -110.30
CA SER A 78 110.25 -5.06 -110.06
C SER A 78 110.64 -6.12 -109.02
N LEU A 79 111.84 -6.70 -109.15
CA LEU A 79 112.40 -7.62 -108.15
C LEU A 79 112.61 -6.91 -106.80
N GLY A 80 113.12 -5.67 -106.82
CA GLY A 80 113.26 -4.82 -105.64
C GLY A 80 111.92 -4.52 -104.97
N LEU A 81 110.88 -4.16 -105.74
CA LEU A 81 109.53 -3.96 -105.21
C LEU A 81 108.96 -5.22 -104.56
N THR A 82 109.13 -6.36 -105.20
CA THR A 82 108.69 -7.65 -104.67
C THR A 82 109.36 -7.92 -103.32
N LYS A 83 110.66 -7.68 -103.22
CA LYS A 83 111.43 -7.85 -101.99
C LYS A 83 111.05 -6.83 -100.92
N PHE A 84 110.82 -5.56 -101.28
CA PHE A 84 110.33 -4.51 -100.38
C PHE A 84 108.99 -4.87 -99.75
N ASN A 85 108.03 -5.33 -100.57
CA ASN A 85 106.71 -5.73 -100.08
C ASN A 85 106.80 -6.98 -99.17
N THR A 86 107.65 -7.95 -99.53
CA THR A 86 107.82 -9.18 -98.74
C THR A 86 108.49 -8.91 -97.40
N ASP A 87 109.62 -8.20 -97.40
CA ASP A 87 110.40 -7.92 -96.21
C ASP A 87 109.67 -6.90 -95.30
N GLY A 88 109.03 -5.88 -95.90
CA GLY A 88 108.23 -4.90 -95.18
C GLY A 88 107.01 -5.51 -94.50
N GLN A 89 106.31 -6.42 -95.19
CA GLN A 89 105.21 -7.16 -94.59
C GLN A 89 105.68 -8.11 -93.49
N SER A 90 106.83 -8.79 -93.67
CA SER A 90 107.42 -9.65 -92.64
C SER A 90 107.83 -8.85 -91.40
N ASN A 91 108.43 -7.67 -91.59
CA ASN A 91 108.81 -6.77 -90.51
C ASN A 91 107.59 -6.28 -89.71
N ALA A 92 106.50 -5.90 -90.39
CA ALA A 92 105.26 -5.52 -89.71
C ALA A 92 104.61 -6.68 -88.96
N ASN A 93 104.68 -7.91 -89.50
CA ASN A 93 104.16 -9.10 -88.86
C ASN A 93 104.95 -9.52 -87.60
N VAL A 94 106.23 -9.17 -87.52
CA VAL A 94 107.09 -9.44 -86.34
C VAL A 94 107.01 -8.34 -85.30
N ASN A 95 107.04 -7.08 -85.73
CA ASN A 95 107.22 -5.93 -84.84
C ASN A 95 105.94 -5.13 -84.58
N GLY A 96 104.85 -5.41 -85.29
CA GLY A 96 103.57 -4.76 -85.05
C GLY A 96 102.79 -5.39 -83.90
N THR A 97 102.01 -4.60 -83.18
CA THR A 97 101.13 -5.05 -82.11
C THR A 97 99.71 -5.29 -82.62
N CYS A 98 98.94 -6.16 -81.97
CA CYS A 98 97.52 -6.36 -82.25
C CYS A 98 96.67 -5.74 -81.15
N THR A 99 95.61 -5.04 -81.53
CA THR A 99 94.61 -4.49 -80.60
C THR A 99 93.26 -5.16 -80.87
N PHE A 100 92.65 -5.71 -79.83
CA PHE A 100 91.34 -6.36 -79.85
C PHE A 100 90.34 -5.49 -79.09
N SER A 101 89.18 -5.22 -79.68
CA SER A 101 88.15 -4.36 -79.10
C SER A 101 86.99 -5.21 -78.61
N SER A 102 86.52 -4.96 -77.38
CA SER A 102 85.39 -5.70 -76.81
C SER A 102 84.13 -5.54 -77.67
N VAL A 103 83.32 -6.59 -77.80
CA VAL A 103 82.01 -6.50 -78.45
C VAL A 103 81.03 -5.60 -77.67
N ALA A 104 80.01 -5.09 -78.35
CA ALA A 104 78.92 -4.35 -77.70
C ALA A 104 78.07 -5.30 -76.83
N GLN A 105 77.59 -4.79 -75.69
CA GLN A 105 76.76 -5.55 -74.74
C GLN A 105 75.53 -4.75 -74.33
N SER A 106 74.40 -5.43 -74.10
CA SER A 106 73.18 -4.81 -73.62
C SER A 106 72.40 -5.78 -72.73
N GLY A 107 71.68 -5.22 -71.75
CA GLY A 107 70.99 -6.01 -70.74
C GLY A 107 70.23 -5.12 -69.76
N SER A 108 69.63 -5.74 -68.75
CA SER A 108 68.92 -5.01 -67.70
C SER A 108 69.43 -5.43 -66.34
N PHE A 109 69.54 -4.45 -65.46
CA PHE A 109 70.07 -4.58 -64.12
C PHE A 109 69.00 -4.13 -63.13
N THR A 110 68.76 -4.93 -62.09
CA THR A 110 67.84 -4.53 -61.02
C THR A 110 68.62 -3.72 -60.01
N ARG A 111 68.08 -2.56 -59.61
CA ARG A 111 68.63 -1.81 -58.49
C ARG A 111 68.69 -2.72 -57.25
N ASN A 112 69.89 -2.95 -56.71
CA ASN A 112 70.10 -3.92 -55.62
C ASN A 112 70.52 -3.28 -54.30
N ASN A 113 70.69 -1.95 -54.27
CA ASN A 113 71.07 -1.17 -53.09
C ASN A 113 69.87 -0.51 -52.37
N CYS A 114 68.66 -1.10 -52.45
CA CYS A 114 67.45 -0.49 -51.89
C CYS A 114 67.37 -0.46 -50.35
N GLY A 115 68.24 -1.19 -49.65
CA GLY A 115 68.20 -1.34 -48.19
C GLY A 115 66.96 -2.10 -47.70
N GLY A 116 67.10 -2.89 -46.63
CA GLY A 116 65.99 -3.68 -46.07
C GLY A 116 65.32 -4.61 -47.10
N SER A 117 63.98 -4.68 -47.09
CA SER A 117 63.13 -5.50 -47.97
C SER A 117 62.62 -4.75 -49.22
N GLY A 118 63.25 -3.63 -49.60
CA GLY A 118 62.83 -2.86 -50.78
C GLY A 118 63.08 -3.60 -52.09
N VAL A 119 62.11 -3.54 -53.01
CA VAL A 119 62.21 -4.13 -54.35
C VAL A 119 62.69 -3.04 -55.31
N GLY A 120 63.84 -3.26 -55.93
CA GLY A 120 64.40 -2.32 -56.91
C GLY A 120 63.76 -2.42 -58.28
N SER A 121 63.74 -1.32 -59.01
CA SER A 121 63.30 -1.29 -60.40
C SER A 121 64.33 -1.94 -61.33
N LEU A 122 63.86 -2.46 -62.45
CA LEU A 122 64.69 -2.91 -63.55
C LEU A 122 65.12 -1.73 -64.43
N VAL A 123 66.42 -1.59 -64.70
CA VAL A 123 67.02 -0.51 -65.49
C VAL A 123 67.83 -1.10 -66.64
N SER A 124 67.58 -0.66 -67.87
CA SER A 124 68.34 -1.10 -69.05
C SER A 124 69.68 -0.35 -69.17
N TYR A 125 70.74 -1.06 -69.57
CA TYR A 125 72.07 -0.50 -69.80
C TYR A 125 72.70 -1.10 -71.06
N SER A 126 73.45 -0.29 -71.80
CA SER A 126 74.12 -0.69 -73.05
C SER A 126 75.55 -0.14 -73.09
N GLN A 127 76.50 -1.00 -73.43
CA GLN A 127 77.90 -0.69 -73.63
C GLN A 127 78.26 -0.84 -75.11
N LEU A 128 78.90 0.19 -75.68
CA LEU A 128 79.28 0.21 -77.08
C LEU A 128 80.52 -0.67 -77.34
N VAL A 129 80.71 -1.07 -78.60
CA VAL A 129 81.92 -1.77 -79.07
C VAL A 129 83.19 -0.97 -78.73
N GLY A 130 84.26 -1.67 -78.34
CA GLY A 130 85.55 -1.08 -78.02
C GLY A 130 85.61 -0.30 -76.70
N SER A 131 84.62 -0.47 -75.81
CA SER A 131 84.65 0.12 -74.47
C SER A 131 85.85 -0.37 -73.63
N VAL A 132 86.37 -1.56 -73.93
CA VAL A 132 87.66 -2.06 -73.46
C VAL A 132 88.46 -2.57 -74.65
N THR A 133 89.77 -2.34 -74.64
CA THR A 133 90.71 -2.89 -75.62
C THR A 133 91.74 -3.78 -74.93
N SER A 134 92.10 -4.91 -75.55
CA SER A 134 93.17 -5.78 -75.10
C SER A 134 94.25 -5.93 -76.17
N SER A 135 95.50 -6.12 -75.75
CA SER A 135 96.61 -6.51 -76.63
C SER A 135 96.87 -8.02 -76.65
N ILE A 136 96.07 -8.82 -75.92
CA ILE A 136 96.26 -10.26 -75.73
C ILE A 136 95.41 -11.06 -76.73
N SER A 137 94.09 -10.88 -76.70
CA SER A 137 93.16 -11.60 -77.58
C SER A 137 91.76 -10.96 -77.56
N GLN A 138 90.91 -11.38 -78.50
CA GLN A 138 89.50 -11.01 -78.53
C GLN A 138 88.75 -11.49 -77.28
N ALA A 139 88.99 -12.73 -76.83
CA ALA A 139 88.33 -13.29 -75.64
C ALA A 139 88.68 -12.53 -74.36
N ASP A 140 89.92 -12.03 -74.24
CA ASP A 140 90.33 -11.20 -73.11
C ASP A 140 89.65 -9.81 -73.15
N ALA A 141 89.62 -9.16 -74.32
CA ALA A 141 88.88 -7.90 -74.50
C ALA A 141 87.39 -8.07 -74.16
N ASP A 142 86.76 -9.16 -74.61
CA ASP A 142 85.35 -9.45 -74.35
C ASP A 142 85.07 -9.79 -72.88
N SER A 143 85.97 -10.51 -72.21
CA SER A 143 85.87 -10.84 -70.79
C SER A 143 85.99 -9.60 -69.91
N GLN A 144 86.97 -8.73 -70.19
CA GLN A 144 87.11 -7.45 -69.50
C GLN A 144 85.95 -6.50 -69.82
N GLY A 145 85.48 -6.48 -71.07
CA GLY A 145 84.27 -5.76 -71.49
C GLY A 145 83.03 -6.23 -70.70
N LEU A 146 82.82 -7.54 -70.57
CA LEU A 146 81.74 -8.13 -69.78
C LEU A 146 81.82 -7.75 -68.29
N THR A 147 83.03 -7.77 -67.73
CA THR A 147 83.26 -7.36 -66.34
C THR A 147 82.89 -5.89 -66.15
N LYS A 148 83.32 -5.03 -67.07
CA LYS A 148 82.98 -3.61 -67.06
C LYS A 148 81.48 -3.38 -67.26
N PHE A 149 80.84 -4.08 -68.20
CA PHE A 149 79.40 -3.97 -68.46
C PHE A 149 78.56 -4.36 -67.24
N ASN A 150 78.91 -5.45 -66.56
CA ASN A 150 78.21 -5.88 -65.36
C ASN A 150 78.38 -4.89 -64.20
N THR A 151 79.58 -4.32 -64.05
CA THR A 151 79.88 -3.33 -63.00
C THR A 151 79.15 -2.02 -63.26
N ASP A 152 79.40 -1.39 -64.41
CA ASP A 152 78.78 -0.12 -64.77
C ASP A 152 77.25 -0.24 -64.87
N GLY A 153 76.75 -1.36 -65.38
CA GLY A 153 75.32 -1.63 -65.50
C GLY A 153 74.64 -1.72 -64.13
N GLN A 154 75.28 -2.39 -63.17
CA GLN A 154 74.79 -2.45 -61.80
C GLN A 154 74.89 -1.09 -61.08
N ASP A 155 75.98 -0.34 -61.28
CA ASP A 155 76.16 1.01 -60.73
C ASP A 155 75.13 2.00 -61.28
N ASN A 156 74.86 1.93 -62.59
CA ASN A 156 73.81 2.71 -63.23
C ASN A 156 72.44 2.38 -62.66
N ALA A 157 72.08 1.09 -62.56
CA ALA A 157 70.81 0.69 -61.93
C ALA A 157 70.71 1.14 -60.46
N ASN A 158 71.81 1.12 -59.73
CA ASN A 158 71.88 1.60 -58.34
C ASN A 158 71.76 3.12 -58.20
N SER A 159 72.14 3.86 -59.23
CA SER A 159 72.06 5.32 -59.31
C SER A 159 70.69 5.81 -59.80
N THR A 160 70.16 5.22 -60.87
CA THR A 160 68.97 5.72 -61.57
C THR A 160 67.70 4.91 -61.29
N GLY A 161 67.83 3.69 -60.76
CA GLY A 161 66.67 2.87 -60.42
C GLY A 161 65.91 3.42 -59.22
N SER A 162 64.63 3.05 -59.09
CA SER A 162 63.79 3.38 -57.94
C SER A 162 63.62 2.19 -57.01
N CYS A 163 63.30 2.44 -55.75
CA CYS A 163 62.97 1.40 -54.76
C CYS A 163 61.49 1.49 -54.39
N THR A 164 60.84 0.33 -54.28
CA THR A 164 59.44 0.22 -53.81
C THR A 164 59.40 -0.65 -52.56
N PHE A 165 58.81 -0.13 -51.49
CA PHE A 165 58.62 -0.80 -50.21
C PHE A 165 57.14 -1.10 -50.01
N TYR A 166 56.82 -2.25 -49.45
CA TYR A 166 55.45 -2.74 -49.27
C TYR A 166 55.12 -2.82 -47.79
N SER A 167 53.99 -2.25 -47.37
CA SER A 167 53.55 -2.35 -45.98
C SER A 167 53.37 -3.81 -45.55
N ILE A 168 53.75 -4.18 -44.33
CA ILE A 168 53.48 -5.51 -43.78
C ILE A 168 51.98 -5.79 -43.61
N ALA A 169 51.62 -7.08 -43.52
CA ALA A 169 50.26 -7.48 -43.16
C ALA A 169 49.97 -7.13 -41.68
N ARG A 170 48.73 -6.73 -41.37
CA ARG A 170 48.28 -6.39 -40.02
C ARG A 170 46.93 -7.04 -39.73
N THR A 171 46.76 -7.54 -38.51
CA THR A 171 45.49 -8.07 -38.02
C THR A 171 45.22 -7.53 -36.62
N GLY A 172 43.95 -7.34 -36.29
CA GLY A 172 43.54 -6.81 -35.00
C GLY A 172 42.04 -6.70 -34.89
N SER A 173 41.56 -6.15 -33.78
CA SER A 173 40.14 -5.98 -33.53
C SER A 173 39.82 -4.55 -33.13
N PHE A 174 38.66 -4.08 -33.58
CA PHE A 174 38.18 -2.72 -33.36
C PHE A 174 36.81 -2.80 -32.72
N THR A 175 36.60 -2.05 -31.64
CA THR A 175 35.29 -1.92 -31.01
C THR A 175 34.48 -0.91 -31.80
N ARG A 176 33.23 -1.24 -32.15
CA ARG A 176 32.30 -0.26 -32.69
C ARG A 176 32.17 0.90 -31.70
N ASN A 177 32.51 2.12 -32.13
CA ASN A 177 32.57 3.28 -31.23
C ASN A 177 31.55 4.37 -31.57
N ASN A 178 30.71 4.14 -32.59
CA ASN A 178 29.64 5.04 -33.01
C ASN A 178 28.24 4.55 -32.57
N CYS A 179 28.15 3.88 -31.42
CA CYS A 179 26.86 3.53 -30.83
C CYS A 179 26.16 4.79 -30.33
N ALA A 180 24.87 4.92 -30.59
CA ALA A 180 24.07 6.02 -30.04
C ALA A 180 23.96 5.89 -28.51
N GLY A 181 23.92 7.02 -27.79
CA GLY A 181 23.75 7.04 -26.33
C GLY A 181 24.80 6.22 -25.57
N SER A 182 24.36 5.45 -24.57
CA SER A 182 25.19 4.57 -23.74
C SER A 182 25.36 3.14 -24.30
N GLY A 183 25.10 2.93 -25.60
CA GLY A 183 25.25 1.62 -26.23
C GLY A 183 26.70 1.13 -26.22
N VAL A 184 26.92 -0.13 -25.86
CA VAL A 184 28.25 -0.76 -25.87
C VAL A 184 28.44 -1.48 -27.20
N GLY A 185 29.47 -1.10 -27.94
CA GLY A 185 29.77 -1.69 -29.24
C GLY A 185 30.42 -3.06 -29.15
N SER A 186 30.14 -3.91 -30.14
CA SER A 186 30.81 -5.20 -30.28
C SER A 186 32.25 -5.04 -30.77
N LEU A 187 33.07 -6.04 -30.48
CA LEU A 187 34.42 -6.18 -31.02
C LEU A 187 34.37 -6.84 -32.40
N VAL A 188 35.00 -6.22 -33.41
CA VAL A 188 35.04 -6.72 -34.80
C VAL A 188 36.48 -6.91 -35.25
N SER A 189 36.79 -8.10 -35.78
CA SER A 189 38.12 -8.41 -36.34
C SER A 189 38.31 -7.82 -37.73
N TYR A 190 39.51 -7.31 -38.01
CA TYR A 190 39.90 -6.76 -39.30
C TYR A 190 41.32 -7.18 -39.67
N SER A 191 41.53 -7.50 -40.95
CA SER A 191 42.83 -7.89 -41.50
C SER A 191 43.17 -7.05 -42.74
N GLN A 192 44.43 -6.64 -42.82
CA GLN A 192 45.02 -5.93 -43.94
C GLN A 192 46.17 -6.76 -44.49
N LEU A 193 46.13 -7.07 -45.79
CA LEU A 193 47.15 -7.85 -46.47
C LEU A 193 48.43 -7.05 -46.69
N VAL A 194 49.54 -7.77 -46.89
CA VAL A 194 50.83 -7.19 -47.31
C VAL A 194 50.66 -6.34 -48.58
N GLY A 195 51.40 -5.23 -48.68
CA GLY A 195 51.38 -4.34 -49.84
C GLY A 195 50.12 -3.50 -50.01
N SER A 196 49.23 -3.44 -49.01
CA SER A 196 48.05 -2.56 -49.05
C SER A 196 48.38 -1.07 -49.18
N VAL A 197 49.60 -0.68 -48.81
CA VAL A 197 50.23 0.61 -49.12
C VAL A 197 51.66 0.34 -49.62
N THR A 198 52.11 1.13 -50.59
CA THR A 198 53.50 1.15 -51.05
C THR A 198 54.15 2.50 -50.74
N SER A 199 55.47 2.50 -50.57
CA SER A 199 56.28 3.71 -50.41
C SER A 199 57.52 3.64 -51.30
N SER A 200 57.97 4.78 -51.80
CA SER A 200 59.27 4.93 -52.48
C SER A 200 60.39 5.40 -51.54
N ILE A 201 60.08 5.68 -50.26
CA ILE A 201 60.99 6.27 -49.28
C ILE A 201 61.70 5.20 -48.47
N SER A 202 60.95 4.36 -47.75
CA SER A 202 61.50 3.31 -46.90
C SER A 202 60.44 2.29 -46.46
N GLN A 203 60.90 1.17 -45.90
CA GLN A 203 60.02 0.18 -45.26
C GLN A 203 59.24 0.76 -44.08
N ALA A 204 59.88 1.59 -43.24
CA ALA A 204 59.23 2.20 -42.08
C ALA A 204 58.12 3.19 -42.49
N ASP A 205 58.31 3.93 -43.58
CA ASP A 205 57.29 4.81 -44.13
C ASP A 205 56.10 4.00 -44.68
N ALA A 206 56.35 2.94 -45.47
CA ALA A 206 55.30 2.04 -45.94
C ALA A 206 54.50 1.42 -44.77
N ASP A 207 55.18 1.00 -43.70
CA ASP A 207 54.55 0.40 -42.53
C ASP A 207 53.77 1.39 -41.66
N SER A 208 54.21 2.64 -41.61
CA SER A 208 53.53 3.75 -40.92
C SER A 208 52.25 4.17 -41.65
N GLN A 209 52.33 4.36 -42.97
CA GLN A 209 51.15 4.62 -43.79
C GLN A 209 50.20 3.41 -43.79
N GLY A 210 50.75 2.20 -43.84
CA GLY A 210 50.00 0.95 -43.70
C GLY A 210 49.26 0.83 -42.36
N LEU A 211 49.88 1.24 -41.25
CA LEU A 211 49.25 1.29 -39.93
C LEU A 211 48.12 2.33 -39.87
N THR A 212 48.33 3.51 -40.45
CA THR A 212 47.33 4.57 -40.52
C THR A 212 46.09 4.08 -41.28
N LYS A 213 46.29 3.45 -42.44
CA LYS A 213 45.22 2.83 -43.24
C LYS A 213 44.52 1.70 -42.48
N PHE A 214 45.27 0.85 -41.78
CA PHE A 214 44.74 -0.24 -40.96
C PHE A 214 43.80 0.27 -39.86
N ASN A 215 44.24 1.27 -39.09
CA ASN A 215 43.44 1.85 -38.01
C ASN A 215 42.17 2.53 -38.54
N THR A 216 42.30 3.27 -39.64
CA THR A 216 41.18 4.00 -40.25
C THR A 216 40.12 3.03 -40.79
N ASN A 217 40.54 2.08 -41.63
CA ASN A 217 39.63 1.13 -42.25
C ASN A 217 39.09 0.11 -41.24
N GLY A 218 39.90 -0.31 -40.28
CA GLY A 218 39.49 -1.20 -39.21
C GLY A 218 38.40 -0.58 -38.34
N GLN A 219 38.55 0.68 -37.93
CA GLN A 219 37.52 1.39 -37.19
C GLN A 219 36.25 1.63 -38.03
N ALA A 220 36.40 2.02 -39.31
CA ALA A 220 35.26 2.18 -40.22
C ALA A 220 34.48 0.86 -40.41
N ASN A 221 35.20 -0.26 -40.56
CA ASN A 221 34.60 -1.59 -40.66
C ASN A 221 33.84 -1.98 -39.39
N ALA A 222 34.43 -1.77 -38.20
CA ALA A 222 33.75 -2.03 -36.93
C ALA A 222 32.50 -1.16 -36.76
N ASN A 223 32.57 0.10 -37.17
CA ASN A 223 31.43 1.02 -37.14
C ASN A 223 30.31 0.65 -38.12
N SER A 224 30.65 -0.03 -39.22
CA SER A 224 29.69 -0.49 -40.24
C SER A 224 29.09 -1.86 -39.93
N THR A 225 29.85 -2.77 -39.32
CA THR A 225 29.47 -4.20 -39.19
C THR A 225 29.26 -4.65 -37.75
N GLY A 226 29.79 -3.91 -36.76
CA GLY A 226 29.59 -4.22 -35.35
C GLY A 226 28.15 -3.94 -34.90
N SER A 227 27.74 -4.60 -33.83
CA SER A 227 26.45 -4.39 -33.18
C SER A 227 26.59 -3.45 -31.97
N CYS A 228 25.50 -2.82 -31.55
CA CYS A 228 25.43 -2.07 -30.30
C CYS A 228 24.48 -2.77 -29.33
N THR A 229 24.92 -2.99 -28.10
CA THR A 229 24.11 -3.57 -27.03
C THR A 229 23.78 -2.47 -26.01
N PHE A 230 22.49 -2.31 -25.74
CA PHE A 230 21.94 -1.36 -24.77
C PHE A 230 21.47 -2.10 -23.53
N TYR A 231 21.64 -1.48 -22.36
CA TYR A 231 21.33 -2.07 -21.07
C TYR A 231 20.28 -1.24 -20.37
N SER A 232 19.25 -1.88 -19.82
CA SER A 232 18.20 -1.19 -19.10
C SER A 232 18.75 -0.46 -17.87
N ILE A 233 18.22 0.72 -17.55
CA ILE A 233 18.57 1.43 -16.31
C ILE A 233 18.07 0.70 -15.06
N ALA A 234 18.68 1.00 -13.91
CA ALA A 234 18.18 0.55 -12.61
C ALA A 234 16.84 1.22 -12.28
N ARG A 235 15.94 0.49 -11.61
CA ARG A 235 14.61 0.97 -11.22
C ARG A 235 14.29 0.57 -9.78
N THR A 236 13.67 1.46 -9.04
CA THR A 236 13.21 1.22 -7.66
C THR A 236 11.81 1.77 -7.49
N GLY A 237 10.98 1.08 -6.71
CA GLY A 237 9.60 1.49 -6.45
C GLY A 237 8.93 0.56 -5.45
N SER A 238 7.62 0.69 -5.32
CA SER A 238 6.82 -0.15 -4.42
C SER A 238 5.58 -0.67 -5.12
N PHE A 239 5.18 -1.88 -4.76
CA PHE A 239 4.01 -2.56 -5.31
C PHE A 239 3.09 -2.96 -4.16
N THR A 240 1.79 -2.70 -4.32
CA THR A 240 0.78 -3.13 -3.36
C THR A 240 0.39 -4.57 -3.68
N ARG A 241 0.39 -5.43 -2.66
CA ARG A 241 -0.14 -6.79 -2.79
C ARG A 241 -1.59 -6.72 -3.28
N ASN A 242 -1.89 -7.31 -4.43
CA ASN A 242 -3.20 -7.17 -5.09
C ASN A 242 -3.98 -8.49 -5.18
N ASN A 243 -3.43 -9.59 -4.66
CA ASN A 243 -4.04 -10.90 -4.62
C ASN A 243 -4.61 -11.25 -3.23
N CYS A 244 -5.06 -10.25 -2.47
CA CYS A 244 -5.78 -10.50 -1.22
C CYS A 244 -7.18 -11.05 -1.50
N ALA A 245 -7.69 -11.90 -0.60
CA ALA A 245 -9.09 -12.32 -0.64
C ALA A 245 -10.03 -11.12 -0.50
N THR A 246 -11.28 -11.26 -0.96
CA THR A 246 -12.29 -10.19 -0.92
C THR A 246 -12.36 -9.53 0.46
N GLY A 247 -12.30 -8.19 0.48
CA GLY A 247 -12.29 -7.37 1.71
C GLY A 247 -10.90 -7.12 2.31
N GLY A 248 -9.86 -7.82 1.84
CA GLY A 248 -8.48 -7.60 2.30
C GLY A 248 -7.80 -6.44 1.59
N VAL A 249 -7.07 -5.64 2.35
CA VAL A 249 -6.20 -4.56 1.85
C VAL A 249 -4.75 -5.05 1.91
N GLY A 250 -4.06 -5.04 0.78
CA GLY A 250 -2.67 -5.47 0.70
C GLY A 250 -1.68 -4.42 1.20
N SER A 251 -0.56 -4.87 1.77
CA SER A 251 0.56 -4.01 2.12
C SER A 251 1.33 -3.53 0.90
N SER A 252 2.01 -2.39 1.02
CA SER A 252 3.00 -1.92 0.05
C SER A 252 4.36 -2.54 0.31
N VAL A 253 5.00 -3.12 -0.70
CA VAL A 253 6.31 -3.77 -0.62
C VAL A 253 7.28 -3.07 -1.57
N GLY A 254 8.45 -2.68 -1.06
CA GLY A 254 9.53 -2.12 -1.88
C GLY A 254 10.20 -3.17 -2.78
N TYR A 255 10.54 -2.78 -4.00
CA TYR A 255 11.25 -3.62 -4.96
C TYR A 255 12.30 -2.80 -5.73
N SER A 256 13.48 -3.38 -5.91
CA SER A 256 14.61 -2.75 -6.59
C SER A 256 15.16 -3.70 -7.66
N GLN A 257 15.40 -3.16 -8.85
CA GLN A 257 15.98 -3.85 -9.99
C GLN A 257 17.27 -3.13 -10.39
N ILE A 258 18.36 -3.88 -10.48
CA ILE A 258 19.66 -3.36 -10.90
C ILE A 258 19.67 -3.05 -12.42
N ALA A 259 20.63 -2.24 -12.85
CA ALA A 259 20.83 -1.95 -14.28
C ALA A 259 21.26 -3.21 -15.05
N GLY A 260 20.90 -3.29 -16.33
CA GLY A 260 21.28 -4.37 -17.25
C GLY A 260 20.47 -5.67 -17.13
N VAL A 261 19.39 -5.68 -16.34
CA VAL A 261 18.48 -6.85 -16.24
C VAL A 261 17.80 -7.18 -17.57
N ALA A 262 17.58 -6.18 -18.42
CA ALA A 262 17.20 -6.37 -19.82
C ALA A 262 18.22 -5.73 -20.75
N THR A 263 18.42 -6.35 -21.91
CA THR A 263 19.28 -5.82 -22.98
C THR A 263 18.52 -5.67 -24.28
N SER A 264 19.00 -4.78 -25.15
CA SER A 264 18.47 -4.60 -26.50
C SER A 264 19.59 -4.39 -27.50
N LEU A 265 19.39 -4.84 -28.74
CA LEU A 265 20.26 -4.51 -29.88
C LEU A 265 19.72 -3.33 -30.73
N ILE A 266 18.58 -2.75 -30.31
CA ILE A 266 17.85 -1.73 -31.08
C ILE A 266 18.17 -0.33 -30.54
N SER A 267 17.89 -0.07 -29.27
CA SER A 267 18.07 1.24 -28.64
C SER A 267 18.05 1.17 -27.11
N GLN A 268 18.46 2.29 -26.50
CA GLN A 268 18.37 2.48 -25.05
C GLN A 268 16.90 2.45 -24.58
N ASP A 269 16.00 3.15 -25.27
CA ASP A 269 14.56 3.18 -24.94
C ASP A 269 13.94 1.78 -24.98
N ASN A 270 14.33 0.95 -25.95
CA ASN A 270 13.83 -0.42 -26.02
C ASN A 270 14.34 -1.28 -24.85
N ALA A 271 15.62 -1.15 -24.47
CA ALA A 271 16.15 -1.83 -23.29
C ALA A 271 15.43 -1.36 -22.02
N ASP A 272 15.18 -0.06 -21.87
CA ASP A 272 14.49 0.53 -20.72
C ASP A 272 13.01 0.15 -20.65
N PHE A 273 12.34 -0.03 -21.79
CA PHE A 273 10.98 -0.54 -21.89
C PHE A 273 10.88 -2.01 -21.46
N LEU A 274 11.80 -2.85 -21.96
CA LEU A 274 11.88 -4.25 -21.53
C LEU A 274 12.21 -4.36 -20.04
N GLY A 275 13.14 -3.55 -19.55
CA GLY A 275 13.48 -3.44 -18.14
C GLY A 275 12.28 -3.02 -17.29
N LEU A 276 11.53 -2.00 -17.72
CA LEU A 276 10.29 -1.55 -17.05
C LEU A 276 9.23 -2.65 -17.00
N THR A 277 9.03 -3.37 -18.10
CA THR A 277 8.07 -4.48 -18.17
C THR A 277 8.43 -5.58 -17.17
N LYS A 278 9.72 -5.93 -17.10
CA LYS A 278 10.22 -6.89 -16.12
C LYS A 278 10.13 -6.37 -14.68
N PHE A 279 10.44 -5.10 -14.44
CA PHE A 279 10.32 -4.45 -13.14
C PHE A 279 8.89 -4.49 -12.61
N ASN A 280 7.89 -4.19 -13.44
CA ASN A 280 6.49 -4.21 -13.05
C ASN A 280 5.99 -5.64 -12.76
N THR A 281 6.38 -6.60 -13.61
CA THR A 281 5.99 -8.01 -13.44
C THR A 281 6.61 -8.62 -12.18
N ASP A 282 7.93 -8.52 -12.04
CA ASP A 282 8.66 -9.11 -10.91
C ASP A 282 8.33 -8.38 -9.60
N GLY A 283 8.16 -7.06 -9.66
CA GLY A 283 7.78 -6.24 -8.51
C GLY A 283 6.39 -6.59 -7.98
N GLN A 284 5.40 -6.75 -8.86
CA GLN A 284 4.06 -7.19 -8.46
C GLN A 284 4.06 -8.63 -7.94
N ALA A 285 4.81 -9.54 -8.56
CA ALA A 285 4.96 -10.92 -8.08
C ALA A 285 5.60 -10.96 -6.68
N ASN A 286 6.64 -10.15 -6.45
CA ASN A 286 7.28 -10.02 -5.14
C ASN A 286 6.30 -9.49 -4.08
N ALA A 287 5.53 -8.44 -4.36
CA ALA A 287 4.53 -7.93 -3.43
C ALA A 287 3.42 -8.96 -3.13
N ASN A 288 3.01 -9.73 -4.14
CA ASN A 288 2.02 -10.80 -3.97
C ASN A 288 2.53 -11.99 -3.14
N SER A 289 3.85 -12.23 -3.14
CA SER A 289 4.50 -13.29 -2.39
C SER A 289 4.82 -12.87 -0.94
N THR A 290 5.33 -11.65 -0.75
CA THR A 290 5.90 -11.19 0.52
C THR A 290 5.03 -10.19 1.28
N GLY A 291 4.10 -9.53 0.60
CA GLY A 291 3.18 -8.58 1.23
C GLY A 291 2.18 -9.27 2.14
N SER A 292 1.63 -8.54 3.10
CA SER A 292 0.56 -9.01 3.99
C SER A 292 -0.80 -8.49 3.53
N CYS A 293 -1.88 -9.20 3.91
CA CYS A 293 -3.25 -8.72 3.73
C CYS A 293 -3.83 -8.35 5.10
N THR A 294 -4.52 -7.21 5.18
CA THR A 294 -5.21 -6.75 6.39
C THR A 294 -6.70 -6.61 6.10
N PHE A 295 -7.52 -7.27 6.91
CA PHE A 295 -8.98 -7.25 6.84
C PHE A 295 -9.50 -6.39 7.99
N TYR A 296 -10.54 -5.61 7.72
CA TYR A 296 -11.12 -4.66 8.67
C TYR A 296 -12.54 -5.09 9.01
N SER A 297 -12.85 -5.20 10.29
CA SER A 297 -14.20 -5.49 10.77
C SER A 297 -15.25 -4.53 10.20
N ILE A 298 -16.45 -5.01 9.92
CA ILE A 298 -17.58 -4.16 9.53
C ILE A 298 -18.11 -3.30 10.68
N ALA A 299 -18.80 -2.22 10.35
CA ALA A 299 -19.56 -1.44 11.33
C ALA A 299 -20.74 -2.27 11.87
N ARG A 300 -21.06 -2.10 13.16
CA ARG A 300 -22.15 -2.78 13.84
C ARG A 300 -22.94 -1.80 14.69
N THR A 301 -24.26 -2.01 14.77
CA THR A 301 -25.15 -1.25 15.65
C THR A 301 -26.16 -2.20 16.29
N GLY A 302 -26.57 -1.90 17.51
CA GLY A 302 -27.50 -2.70 18.28
C GLY A 302 -27.82 -2.05 19.61
N SER A 303 -28.66 -2.70 20.42
CA SER A 303 -29.02 -2.22 21.75
C SER A 303 -28.79 -3.30 22.78
N PHE A 304 -28.30 -2.90 23.95
CA PHE A 304 -27.94 -3.78 25.04
C PHE A 304 -28.74 -3.39 26.29
N PRO A 305 -29.41 -4.34 26.97
CA PRO A 305 -30.07 -4.06 28.24
C PRO A 305 -29.03 -3.84 29.36
N ASN A 306 -29.31 -2.93 30.28
CA ASN A 306 -28.54 -2.80 31.51
C ASN A 306 -28.82 -4.02 32.43
N TYR A 307 -27.79 -4.82 32.72
CA TYR A 307 -27.89 -5.95 33.64
C TYR A 307 -27.32 -5.67 35.04
N SER A 308 -26.79 -4.47 35.27
CA SER A 308 -26.20 -4.05 36.55
C SER A 308 -27.23 -3.51 37.55
N CYS A 309 -28.52 -3.78 37.35
CA CYS A 309 -29.57 -3.38 38.27
C CYS A 309 -29.59 -4.24 39.53
N ALA A 310 -29.87 -3.62 40.68
CA ALA A 310 -30.16 -4.33 41.91
C ALA A 310 -31.42 -5.21 41.76
N SER A 311 -31.56 -6.21 42.65
CA SER A 311 -32.72 -7.13 42.64
C SER A 311 -34.06 -6.37 42.56
N GLY A 312 -34.96 -6.82 41.69
CA GLY A 312 -36.26 -6.18 41.40
C GLY A 312 -36.23 -5.08 40.34
N GLY A 313 -35.04 -4.62 39.92
CA GLY A 313 -34.88 -3.61 38.87
C GLY A 313 -34.83 -4.20 37.47
N VAL A 314 -35.52 -3.56 36.53
CA VAL A 314 -35.43 -3.86 35.09
C VAL A 314 -34.61 -2.76 34.42
N GLY A 315 -33.50 -3.12 33.77
CA GLY A 315 -32.64 -2.18 33.09
C GLY A 315 -33.17 -1.75 31.72
N SER A 316 -32.99 -0.46 31.40
CA SER A 316 -33.28 0.07 30.07
C SER A 316 -32.36 -0.52 29.01
N SER A 317 -32.82 -0.51 27.76
CA SER A 317 -31.97 -0.84 26.61
C SER A 317 -31.25 0.42 26.10
N VAL A 318 -29.93 0.33 25.94
CA VAL A 318 -29.08 1.44 25.45
C VAL A 318 -28.50 1.06 24.09
N SER A 319 -28.66 1.94 23.11
CA SER A 319 -28.08 1.75 21.78
C SER A 319 -26.57 1.99 21.78
N TYR A 320 -25.84 1.16 21.03
CA TYR A 320 -24.39 1.26 20.86
C TYR A 320 -24.04 1.02 19.39
N SER A 321 -23.15 1.85 18.86
CA SER A 321 -22.66 1.78 17.48
C SER A 321 -21.14 1.70 17.46
N GLN A 322 -20.61 0.72 16.75
CA GLN A 322 -19.18 0.53 16.48
C GLN A 322 -18.91 0.83 15.01
N THR A 323 -17.93 1.69 14.76
CA THR A 323 -17.47 2.01 13.40
C THR A 323 -16.72 0.83 12.78
N ALA A 324 -16.65 0.78 11.44
CA ALA A 324 -15.84 -0.22 10.75
C ALA A 324 -14.34 -0.06 11.09
N GLY A 325 -13.60 -1.16 11.06
CA GLY A 325 -12.14 -1.20 11.26
C GLY A 325 -11.68 -1.17 12.72
N VAL A 326 -12.59 -1.26 13.70
CA VAL A 326 -12.24 -1.29 15.13
C VAL A 326 -11.42 -2.53 15.51
N ALA A 327 -11.63 -3.64 14.82
CA ALA A 327 -10.76 -4.82 14.84
C ALA A 327 -10.20 -5.11 13.44
N THR A 328 -8.98 -5.65 13.40
CA THR A 328 -8.29 -6.05 12.17
C THR A 328 -7.84 -7.51 12.26
N SER A 329 -7.76 -8.20 11.12
CA SER A 329 -7.21 -9.55 11.00
C SER A 329 -6.23 -9.64 9.83
N SER A 330 -5.23 -10.52 9.92
CA SER A 330 -4.37 -10.91 8.80
C SER A 330 -4.82 -12.20 8.11
N ILE A 331 -5.92 -12.81 8.56
CA ILE A 331 -6.39 -14.13 8.13
C ILE A 331 -7.52 -14.00 7.11
N SER A 332 -8.63 -13.34 7.48
CA SER A 332 -9.79 -13.19 6.61
C SER A 332 -10.75 -12.10 7.10
N GLN A 333 -11.70 -11.73 6.23
CA GLN A 333 -12.80 -10.83 6.59
C GLN A 333 -13.66 -11.39 7.72
N ALA A 334 -13.98 -12.69 7.69
CA ALA A 334 -14.80 -13.34 8.73
C ALA A 334 -14.12 -13.32 10.10
N ASP A 335 -12.79 -13.48 10.14
CA ASP A 335 -12.02 -13.38 11.37
C ASP A 335 -12.03 -11.96 11.93
N ALA A 336 -11.79 -10.95 11.08
CA ALA A 336 -11.91 -9.55 11.48
C ALA A 336 -13.31 -9.23 12.01
N ASP A 337 -14.36 -9.69 11.34
CA ASP A 337 -15.75 -9.48 11.73
C ASP A 337 -16.14 -10.19 13.03
N SER A 338 -15.52 -11.35 13.32
CA SER A 338 -15.69 -12.10 14.58
C SER A 338 -15.03 -11.38 15.75
N LEU A 339 -13.79 -10.89 15.55
CA LEU A 339 -13.09 -10.04 16.52
C LEU A 339 -13.87 -8.74 16.77
N GLY A 340 -14.35 -8.10 15.71
CA GLY A 340 -15.19 -6.92 15.76
C GLY A 340 -16.49 -7.17 16.53
N LEU A 341 -17.18 -8.29 16.26
CA LEU A 341 -18.38 -8.69 16.98
C LEU A 341 -18.13 -8.93 18.49
N THR A 342 -17.04 -9.60 18.82
CA THR A 342 -16.65 -9.85 20.22
C THR A 342 -16.46 -8.53 20.96
N LYS A 343 -15.73 -7.60 20.33
CA LYS A 343 -15.52 -6.25 20.88
C LYS A 343 -16.82 -5.46 20.96
N PHE A 344 -17.68 -5.53 19.93
CA PHE A 344 -18.99 -4.87 19.90
C PHE A 344 -19.89 -5.33 21.06
N ASN A 345 -19.98 -6.64 21.31
CA ASN A 345 -20.79 -7.18 22.40
C ASN A 345 -20.24 -6.78 23.77
N THR A 346 -18.91 -6.79 23.93
CA THR A 346 -18.24 -6.45 25.19
C THR A 346 -18.39 -4.96 25.53
N ASP A 347 -18.04 -4.10 24.57
CA ASP A 347 -18.10 -2.65 24.75
C ASP A 347 -19.56 -2.19 24.85
N GLY A 348 -20.46 -2.76 24.03
CA GLY A 348 -21.88 -2.45 24.05
C GLY A 348 -22.56 -2.82 25.36
N GLN A 349 -22.27 -4.01 25.91
CA GLN A 349 -22.79 -4.41 27.21
C GLN A 349 -22.22 -3.54 28.34
N SER A 350 -20.93 -3.20 28.30
CA SER A 350 -20.30 -2.30 29.27
C SER A 350 -20.93 -0.90 29.23
N ASN A 351 -21.17 -0.38 28.03
CA ASN A 351 -21.84 0.90 27.82
C ASN A 351 -23.27 0.91 28.37
N ALA A 352 -24.05 -0.14 28.13
CA ALA A 352 -25.41 -0.24 28.67
C ALA A 352 -25.44 -0.37 30.19
N ASN A 353 -24.50 -1.12 30.77
CA ASN A 353 -24.38 -1.23 32.22
C ASN A 353 -24.00 0.11 32.88
N ALA A 354 -23.15 0.91 32.21
CA ALA A 354 -22.72 2.21 32.71
C ALA A 354 -23.76 3.32 32.54
N ASN A 355 -24.50 3.33 31.42
CA ASN A 355 -25.37 4.45 31.03
C ASN A 355 -26.87 4.12 31.07
N GLY A 356 -27.25 2.86 31.26
CA GLY A 356 -28.65 2.46 31.30
C GLY A 356 -29.31 2.77 32.65
N ILE A 357 -30.61 3.02 32.62
CA ILE A 357 -31.41 3.35 33.80
C ILE A 357 -32.08 2.08 34.31
N CYS A 358 -32.05 1.85 35.62
CA CYS A 358 -32.82 0.79 36.27
C CYS A 358 -34.19 1.31 36.68
N THR A 359 -35.26 0.59 36.36
CA THR A 359 -36.63 0.90 36.78
C THR A 359 -37.16 -0.19 37.72
N PHE A 360 -37.63 0.21 38.89
CA PHE A 360 -38.19 -0.64 39.93
C PHE A 360 -39.69 -0.38 40.02
N LYS A 361 -40.49 -1.44 40.08
CA LYS A 361 -41.96 -1.36 40.14
C LYS A 361 -42.43 -1.67 41.56
N SER A 362 -43.35 -0.88 42.10
CA SER A 362 -43.91 -1.13 43.44
C SER A 362 -44.59 -2.50 43.51
N GLU A 363 -44.47 -3.18 44.64
CA GLU A 363 -45.15 -4.46 44.87
C GLU A 363 -46.68 -4.31 45.02
N ILE A 364 -47.39 -5.44 44.90
CA ILE A 364 -48.83 -5.50 45.17
C ILE A 364 -49.05 -5.23 46.67
N LEU A 365 -49.97 -4.32 46.97
CA LEU A 365 -50.39 -4.02 48.33
C LEU A 365 -51.88 -4.32 48.48
N SER A 366 -52.27 -4.99 49.56
CA SER A 366 -53.68 -5.27 49.86
C SER A 366 -53.93 -5.14 51.35
N SER A 367 -54.99 -4.43 51.72
CA SER A 367 -55.35 -4.15 53.11
C SER A 367 -56.79 -3.70 53.20
N THR A 368 -57.26 -3.49 54.44
CA THR A 368 -58.61 -3.04 54.75
C THR A 368 -58.58 -1.61 55.25
N PHE A 369 -59.45 -0.76 54.71
CA PHE A 369 -59.56 0.64 55.10
C PHE A 369 -60.98 0.89 55.65
N SER A 370 -61.05 1.60 56.77
CA SER A 370 -62.32 2.02 57.36
C SER A 370 -62.78 3.34 56.74
N LYS A 371 -64.07 3.46 56.46
CA LYS A 371 -64.69 4.76 56.17
C LYS A 371 -64.53 5.68 57.39
N THR A 372 -64.08 6.90 57.18
CA THR A 372 -63.72 7.84 58.27
C THR A 372 -64.50 9.15 58.24
N ASP A 373 -65.21 9.43 57.16
CA ASP A 373 -66.01 10.63 56.93
C ASP A 373 -67.48 10.48 57.37
N CYS A 374 -67.75 9.71 58.42
CA CYS A 374 -69.11 9.40 58.90
C CYS A 374 -69.84 10.53 59.65
N GLY A 375 -69.40 11.78 59.52
CA GLY A 375 -70.03 12.94 60.17
C GLY A 375 -69.83 12.98 61.69
N HIS A 376 -69.28 14.08 62.20
CA HIS A 376 -69.15 14.50 63.61
C HIS A 376 -69.04 13.38 64.68
N GLY A 377 -68.14 12.40 64.46
CA GLY A 377 -67.63 11.51 65.52
C GLY A 377 -68.63 10.54 66.15
N GLN A 378 -69.78 10.29 65.51
CA GLN A 378 -70.85 9.45 66.08
C GLN A 378 -71.15 8.19 65.26
N GLY A 379 -70.78 8.16 63.99
CA GLY A 379 -70.90 6.97 63.14
C GLY A 379 -69.62 6.11 63.14
N ILE A 380 -69.78 4.79 63.14
CA ILE A 380 -68.69 3.85 62.89
C ILE A 380 -68.72 3.50 61.40
N GLY A 381 -67.61 3.69 60.71
CA GLY A 381 -67.49 3.35 59.30
C GLY A 381 -67.24 1.86 59.08
N SER A 382 -67.85 1.30 58.03
CA SER A 382 -67.53 -0.05 57.59
C SER A 382 -66.09 -0.14 57.08
N THR A 383 -65.55 -1.36 57.06
CA THR A 383 -64.27 -1.67 56.42
C THR A 383 -64.49 -2.18 55.00
N VAL A 384 -63.65 -1.72 54.07
CA VAL A 384 -63.60 -2.26 52.70
C VAL A 384 -62.17 -2.70 52.37
N ASN A 385 -62.06 -3.72 51.52
CA ASN A 385 -60.76 -4.20 51.03
C ASN A 385 -60.34 -3.35 49.82
N TYR A 386 -59.09 -2.91 49.81
CA TYR A 386 -58.48 -2.23 48.67
C TYR A 386 -57.16 -2.92 48.30
N THR A 387 -56.97 -3.16 47.01
CA THR A 387 -55.77 -3.80 46.46
C THR A 387 -55.20 -2.93 45.35
N GLN A 388 -53.93 -2.57 45.48
CA GLN A 388 -53.14 -1.91 44.45
C GLN A 388 -52.32 -2.95 43.70
N LEU A 389 -52.39 -2.90 42.36
CA LEU A 389 -51.70 -3.85 41.49
C LEU A 389 -50.20 -3.54 41.39
N LEU A 390 -49.44 -4.52 40.88
CA LEU A 390 -48.00 -4.42 40.69
C LEU A 390 -47.65 -3.25 39.76
N GLY A 391 -46.68 -2.43 40.18
CA GLY A 391 -46.09 -1.39 39.34
C GLY A 391 -46.97 -0.17 39.11
N GLU A 392 -47.99 0.02 39.94
CA GLU A 392 -48.78 1.26 39.96
C GLU A 392 -47.89 2.49 40.23
N GLU A 393 -46.83 2.33 41.01
CA GLU A 393 -45.76 3.31 41.17
C GLU A 393 -44.41 2.73 40.71
N SER A 394 -43.50 3.61 40.31
CA SER A 394 -42.15 3.21 39.90
C SER A 394 -41.07 4.15 40.44
N SER A 395 -39.85 3.64 40.49
CA SER A 395 -38.67 4.40 40.88
C SER A 395 -37.48 4.05 40.01
N THR A 396 -36.57 5.00 39.81
CA THR A 396 -35.25 4.76 39.21
C THR A 396 -34.14 4.62 40.25
N ILE A 397 -34.48 4.65 41.54
CA ILE A 397 -33.53 4.64 42.66
C ILE A 397 -33.38 3.23 43.22
N SER A 398 -34.48 2.63 43.69
CA SER A 398 -34.46 1.28 44.28
C SER A 398 -35.87 0.69 44.42
N GLN A 399 -35.94 -0.61 44.71
CA GLN A 399 -37.18 -1.29 45.08
C GLN A 399 -37.84 -0.68 46.31
N ALA A 400 -37.06 -0.29 47.33
CA ALA A 400 -37.58 0.31 48.55
C ALA A 400 -38.23 1.67 48.29
N ASP A 401 -37.64 2.49 47.42
CA ASP A 401 -38.21 3.79 47.03
C ASP A 401 -39.52 3.60 46.23
N ALA A 402 -39.54 2.66 45.28
CA ALA A 402 -40.77 2.31 44.55
C ALA A 402 -41.88 1.82 45.49
N ASN A 403 -41.53 0.94 46.44
CA ASN A 403 -42.48 0.43 47.44
C ASN A 403 -42.94 1.53 48.40
N ALA A 404 -42.08 2.48 48.79
CA ALA A 404 -42.45 3.60 49.65
C ALA A 404 -43.44 4.55 48.95
N LYS A 405 -43.18 4.90 47.67
CA LYS A 405 -44.13 5.66 46.84
C LYS A 405 -45.44 4.92 46.67
N GLY A 406 -45.35 3.62 46.35
CA GLY A 406 -46.49 2.71 46.27
C GLY A 406 -47.32 2.73 47.55
N LEU A 407 -46.69 2.61 48.72
CA LEU A 407 -47.36 2.63 50.03
C LEU A 407 -48.03 3.98 50.35
N ILE A 408 -47.41 5.11 49.97
CA ILE A 408 -48.02 6.44 50.15
C ILE A 408 -49.30 6.54 49.33
N LYS A 409 -49.23 6.18 48.04
CA LYS A 409 -50.39 6.17 47.15
C LYS A 409 -51.44 5.16 47.60
N PHE A 410 -51.03 3.94 47.97
CA PHE A 410 -51.89 2.88 48.51
C PHE A 410 -52.76 3.38 49.66
N ASN A 411 -52.14 4.04 50.65
CA ASN A 411 -52.83 4.53 51.82
C ASN A 411 -53.78 5.70 51.51
N ALA A 412 -53.40 6.58 50.59
CA ALA A 412 -54.25 7.68 50.15
C ALA A 412 -55.47 7.17 49.39
N ASP A 413 -55.24 6.34 48.37
CA ASP A 413 -56.29 5.77 47.52
C ASP A 413 -57.19 4.82 48.31
N GLY A 414 -56.62 4.00 49.20
CA GLY A 414 -57.38 3.10 50.06
C GLY A 414 -58.34 3.83 51.00
N ARG A 415 -57.91 4.97 51.60
CA ARG A 415 -58.80 5.82 52.39
C ARG A 415 -59.90 6.47 51.54
N ASN A 416 -59.53 6.99 50.37
CA ASN A 416 -60.51 7.59 49.45
C ASN A 416 -61.53 6.55 48.97
N TYR A 417 -61.06 5.34 48.65
CA TYR A 417 -61.89 4.22 48.24
C TYR A 417 -62.84 3.79 49.36
N ALA A 418 -62.37 3.72 50.61
CA ALA A 418 -63.22 3.43 51.77
C ALA A 418 -64.26 4.52 52.04
N ASN A 419 -63.89 5.79 51.88
CA ASN A 419 -64.85 6.87 51.99
C ASN A 419 -65.88 6.85 50.85
N ALA A 420 -65.50 6.45 49.64
CA ALA A 420 -66.43 6.37 48.52
C ALA A 420 -67.35 5.12 48.56
N ASN A 421 -66.84 3.98 49.01
CA ASN A 421 -67.52 2.67 48.88
C ASN A 421 -67.96 2.05 50.22
N GLY A 422 -67.50 2.59 51.35
CA GLY A 422 -67.98 2.19 52.67
C GLY A 422 -69.32 2.81 53.01
N TYR A 423 -69.95 2.31 54.07
CA TYR A 423 -71.18 2.86 54.65
C TYR A 423 -70.95 3.19 56.13
N CYS A 424 -71.77 4.07 56.68
CA CYS A 424 -71.74 4.43 58.09
C CYS A 424 -72.88 3.74 58.82
N PHE A 425 -72.65 3.34 60.06
CA PHE A 425 -73.69 2.86 60.95
C PHE A 425 -73.56 3.50 62.32
N PHE A 426 -74.71 3.70 62.97
CA PHE A 426 -74.88 4.47 64.19
C PHE A 426 -75.59 3.60 65.22
N TYR A 427 -75.03 3.52 66.41
CA TYR A 427 -75.63 2.80 67.53
C TYR A 427 -76.47 3.74 68.37
N ASN A 428 -77.64 3.31 68.82
CA ASN A 428 -78.46 4.15 69.70
C ASN A 428 -77.71 4.47 71.01
N LYS A 429 -77.92 5.67 71.53
CA LYS A 429 -77.64 6.00 72.93
C LYS A 429 -78.70 5.35 73.82
N ALA A 430 -78.36 5.13 75.09
CA ALA A 430 -79.32 4.61 76.06
C ALA A 430 -80.53 5.57 76.14
N LYS A 431 -81.74 5.01 76.00
CA LYS A 431 -83.00 5.75 76.14
C LYS A 431 -83.81 5.11 77.26
N SER A 432 -84.45 5.94 78.07
CA SER A 432 -85.26 5.50 79.20
C SER A 432 -86.56 6.28 79.27
N GLY A 433 -87.62 5.64 79.75
CA GLY A 433 -88.91 6.27 80.02
C GLY A 433 -89.45 5.82 81.37
N SER A 434 -90.24 6.70 82.00
CA SER A 434 -90.85 6.46 83.31
C SER A 434 -92.35 6.21 83.14
N PHE A 435 -92.84 5.09 83.66
CA PHE A 435 -94.22 4.65 83.44
C PHE A 435 -94.83 4.17 84.75
N THR A 436 -96.06 4.59 85.05
CA THR A 436 -96.83 4.10 86.20
C THR A 436 -97.77 2.99 85.77
N LYS A 437 -97.88 1.94 86.59
CA LYS A 437 -98.85 0.85 86.40
C LYS A 437 -100.27 1.41 86.35
N ASN A 438 -101.04 1.11 85.31
CA ASN A 438 -102.36 1.72 85.11
C ASN A 438 -103.52 0.71 85.06
N ASN A 439 -103.24 -0.57 85.32
CA ASN A 439 -104.21 -1.66 85.33
C ASN A 439 -104.49 -2.21 86.73
N CYS A 440 -104.50 -1.35 87.76
CA CYS A 440 -104.82 -1.74 89.13
C CYS A 440 -106.31 -2.09 89.28
N SER A 441 -106.61 -3.18 90.01
CA SER A 441 -107.98 -3.58 90.34
C SER A 441 -108.68 -2.52 91.20
N SER A 442 -110.02 -2.49 91.14
CA SER A 442 -110.84 -1.59 91.96
C SER A 442 -110.52 -1.79 93.46
N GLY A 443 -110.34 -0.69 94.19
CA GLY A 443 -109.83 -0.63 95.56
C GLY A 443 -108.33 -0.33 95.68
N SER A 444 -107.60 -0.17 94.57
CA SER A 444 -106.17 0.16 94.54
C SER A 444 -105.81 1.27 93.55
N GLN A 445 -104.73 2.00 93.79
CA GLN A 445 -104.18 3.06 92.95
C GLN A 445 -102.75 2.75 92.48
N PRO A 446 -102.28 3.33 91.36
CA PRO A 446 -100.90 3.16 90.90
C PRO A 446 -99.85 3.50 91.97
N GLY A 447 -98.82 2.66 92.09
CA GLY A 447 -97.63 2.93 92.91
C GLY A 447 -96.62 3.86 92.24
N VAL A 448 -95.37 3.82 92.71
CA VAL A 448 -94.26 4.59 92.11
C VAL A 448 -93.98 4.13 90.67
N SER A 449 -93.50 5.05 89.83
CA SER A 449 -93.19 4.76 88.43
C SER A 449 -92.01 3.79 88.28
N THR A 450 -92.11 2.85 87.35
CA THR A 450 -91.02 1.95 86.92
C THR A 450 -90.31 2.55 85.71
N ILE A 451 -88.97 2.43 85.66
CA ILE A 451 -88.16 2.88 84.53
C ILE A 451 -87.94 1.71 83.56
N TYR A 452 -88.27 1.91 82.29
CA TYR A 452 -87.90 0.99 81.21
C TYR A 452 -86.78 1.62 80.39
N THR A 453 -85.66 0.91 80.24
CA THR A 453 -84.46 1.38 79.57
C THR A 453 -84.09 0.46 78.41
N VAL A 454 -83.89 1.05 77.24
CA VAL A 454 -83.20 0.43 76.11
C VAL A 454 -81.74 0.82 76.21
N ALA A 455 -80.87 -0.18 76.41
CA ALA A 455 -79.44 0.04 76.58
C ALA A 455 -78.81 0.68 75.33
N ALA A 456 -77.69 1.38 75.53
CA ALA A 456 -76.89 1.86 74.41
C ALA A 456 -76.38 0.68 73.56
N ASN A 457 -76.13 0.92 72.28
CA ASN A 457 -75.60 -0.08 71.32
C ASN A 457 -76.50 -1.31 71.09
N SER A 458 -77.80 -1.21 71.37
CA SER A 458 -78.75 -2.31 71.17
C SER A 458 -79.48 -2.23 69.82
N ILE A 459 -79.48 -1.06 69.19
CA ILE A 459 -80.13 -0.77 67.91
C ILE A 459 -79.12 -0.08 66.99
N ILE A 460 -79.12 -0.47 65.71
CA ILE A 460 -78.29 0.09 64.65
C ILE A 460 -79.17 0.85 63.65
N SER A 461 -78.73 2.04 63.25
CA SER A 461 -79.21 2.76 62.06
C SER A 461 -78.07 2.91 61.05
N TYR A 462 -78.39 2.91 59.76
CA TYR A 462 -77.43 3.22 58.68
C TYR A 462 -77.55 4.66 58.18
N ASN A 463 -78.51 5.44 58.69
CA ASN A 463 -78.79 6.79 58.23
C ASN A 463 -78.27 7.85 59.20
N SER A 464 -78.54 7.74 60.51
CA SER A 464 -78.07 8.73 61.48
C SER A 464 -78.16 8.26 62.94
N GLN A 465 -77.44 8.97 63.82
CA GLN A 465 -77.57 8.82 65.26
C GLN A 465 -79.00 9.10 65.75
N ASP A 466 -79.65 10.14 65.21
CA ASP A 466 -81.01 10.52 65.61
C ASP A 466 -82.03 9.46 65.25
N GLU A 467 -81.85 8.76 64.12
CA GLU A 467 -82.72 7.66 63.73
C GLU A 467 -82.53 6.45 64.67
N ALA A 468 -81.30 6.05 64.98
CA ALA A 468 -81.05 4.98 65.96
C ALA A 468 -81.62 5.31 67.34
N ASP A 469 -81.44 6.55 67.79
CA ASP A 469 -81.98 7.07 69.05
C ASP A 469 -83.52 7.11 69.04
N SER A 470 -84.12 7.48 67.91
CA SER A 470 -85.57 7.53 67.73
C SER A 470 -86.18 6.13 67.74
N PHE A 471 -85.53 5.15 67.11
CA PHE A 471 -85.95 3.75 67.19
C PHE A 471 -85.86 3.22 68.63
N ALA A 472 -84.78 3.53 69.36
CA ALA A 472 -84.67 3.19 70.78
C ALA A 472 -85.76 3.87 71.62
N GLN A 473 -86.06 5.15 71.36
CA GLN A 473 -87.12 5.86 72.05
C GLN A 473 -88.51 5.29 71.71
N SER A 474 -88.76 4.90 70.46
CA SER A 474 -90.00 4.24 70.06
C SER A 474 -90.19 2.93 70.81
N LEU A 475 -89.12 2.12 70.94
CA LEU A 475 -89.17 0.87 71.69
C LEU A 475 -89.45 1.11 73.18
N VAL A 476 -88.86 2.17 73.77
CA VAL A 476 -89.17 2.60 75.13
C VAL A 476 -90.65 2.95 75.28
N ASN A 477 -91.21 3.72 74.34
CA ASN A 477 -92.60 4.17 74.40
C ASN A 477 -93.60 3.01 74.18
N SER A 478 -93.32 2.10 73.24
CA SER A 478 -94.18 0.97 72.92
C SER A 478 -94.22 -0.08 74.03
N ASN A 479 -93.08 -0.37 74.65
CA ASN A 479 -92.98 -1.45 75.63
C ASN A 479 -93.07 -0.97 77.08
N GLY A 480 -92.80 0.31 77.34
CA GLY A 480 -92.70 0.88 78.67
C GLY A 480 -93.97 0.69 79.51
N GLN A 481 -95.16 0.88 78.92
CA GLN A 481 -96.42 0.68 79.65
C GLN A 481 -96.68 -0.78 80.00
N SER A 482 -96.40 -1.72 79.09
CA SER A 482 -96.51 -3.16 79.36
C SER A 482 -95.53 -3.58 80.46
N TYR A 483 -94.30 -3.08 80.39
CA TYR A 483 -93.28 -3.32 81.41
C TYR A 483 -93.71 -2.81 82.79
N ALA A 484 -94.24 -1.58 82.89
CA ALA A 484 -94.76 -1.04 84.15
C ALA A 484 -96.00 -1.77 84.66
N ASN A 485 -96.87 -2.28 83.78
CA ASN A 485 -98.02 -3.08 84.20
C ASN A 485 -97.60 -4.44 84.79
N ASN A 486 -96.54 -5.05 84.27
CA ASN A 486 -96.00 -6.31 84.78
C ASN A 486 -95.15 -6.13 86.05
N ASN A 487 -94.35 -5.06 86.14
CA ASN A 487 -93.34 -4.91 87.20
C ASN A 487 -93.69 -3.84 88.24
N GLY A 488 -94.67 -2.97 87.98
CA GLY A 488 -95.12 -1.95 88.91
C GLY A 488 -96.07 -2.48 90.00
N THR A 489 -96.22 -1.71 91.07
CA THR A 489 -97.07 -2.04 92.22
C THR A 489 -98.38 -1.25 92.20
N CYS A 490 -99.40 -1.79 92.87
CA CYS A 490 -100.65 -1.10 93.17
C CYS A 490 -100.75 -0.94 94.68
N ASN A 491 -101.06 0.27 95.15
CA ASN A 491 -101.24 0.59 96.56
C ASN A 491 -102.72 0.62 96.92
N SER A 492 -103.09 0.24 98.14
CA SER A 492 -104.47 0.33 98.61
C SER A 492 -104.99 1.78 98.61
N ILE A 493 -106.28 1.94 98.33
CA ILE A 493 -106.97 3.23 98.50
C ILE A 493 -107.20 3.47 99.98
N TYR A 494 -106.78 4.63 100.45
CA TYR A 494 -106.97 5.04 101.84
C TYR A 494 -108.23 5.91 101.96
N PHE A 495 -109.06 5.58 102.95
CA PHE A 495 -110.30 6.28 103.27
C PHE A 495 -110.19 7.00 104.60
N ASN A 496 -110.71 8.21 104.69
CA ASN A 496 -110.65 9.02 105.91
C ASN A 496 -111.97 9.77 106.14
N ALA A 497 -112.32 9.99 107.41
CA ALA A 497 -113.50 10.74 107.81
C ALA A 497 -113.12 11.80 108.86
N ILE A 498 -113.65 13.01 108.72
CA ILE A 498 -113.35 14.14 109.60
C ILE A 498 -114.66 14.81 110.00
N GLY A 499 -114.91 14.91 111.31
CA GLY A 499 -116.10 15.58 111.88
C GLY A 499 -115.77 16.96 112.46
N ILE A 500 -116.58 17.96 112.13
CA ILE A 500 -116.48 19.34 112.62
C ILE A 500 -117.82 19.74 113.24
N GLN A 501 -117.83 20.20 114.49
CA GLN A 501 -119.05 20.64 115.18
C GLN A 501 -119.34 22.13 114.96
N GLU A 502 -120.61 22.47 114.75
CA GLU A 502 -121.13 23.83 114.82
C GLU A 502 -122.11 24.02 115.99
N ILE A 503 -121.60 24.59 117.09
CA ILE A 503 -122.28 24.61 118.41
C ILE A 503 -123.56 25.47 118.37
N LEU A 504 -123.53 26.63 117.70
CA LEU A 504 -124.67 27.55 117.63
C LEU A 504 -125.85 26.95 116.86
N LEU A 505 -125.58 26.05 115.91
CA LEU A 505 -126.58 25.45 115.03
C LEU A 505 -127.04 24.07 115.48
N ARG A 506 -126.48 23.52 116.57
CA ARG A 506 -126.77 22.16 117.05
C ARG A 506 -126.60 21.11 115.93
N LYS A 507 -125.52 21.24 115.15
CA LYS A 507 -125.19 20.38 113.98
C LYS A 507 -123.72 19.98 113.99
N MET A 508 -123.43 18.85 113.35
CA MET A 508 -122.09 18.35 113.08
C MET A 508 -121.95 18.03 111.59
N PHE A 509 -120.88 18.51 110.95
CA PHE A 509 -120.54 18.21 109.56
C PHE A 509 -119.47 17.13 109.53
N ILE A 510 -119.72 16.05 108.80
CA ILE A 510 -118.77 14.95 108.68
C ILE A 510 -118.39 14.79 107.21
N THR A 511 -117.11 15.02 106.90
CA THR A 511 -116.54 14.86 105.56
C THR A 511 -115.82 13.53 105.45
N LEU A 512 -116.26 12.69 104.52
CA LEU A 512 -115.61 11.46 104.11
C LEU A 512 -114.69 11.76 102.91
N THR A 513 -113.55 11.09 102.80
CA THR A 513 -112.59 11.22 101.68
C THR A 513 -111.96 9.88 101.29
N ALA A 514 -111.54 9.74 100.04
CA ALA A 514 -110.76 8.62 99.51
C ALA A 514 -109.57 9.13 98.70
N SER A 515 -108.41 8.46 98.80
CA SER A 515 -107.16 8.87 98.13
C SER A 515 -107.20 8.76 96.59
N SER A 516 -108.17 8.05 96.03
CA SER A 516 -108.41 7.89 94.60
C SER A 516 -109.89 7.64 94.39
N SER A 517 -110.43 7.95 93.21
CA SER A 517 -111.81 7.62 92.83
C SER A 517 -112.00 6.14 92.49
N ASN A 518 -110.93 5.34 92.40
CA ASN A 518 -110.97 3.93 91.96
C ASN A 518 -111.48 2.96 93.06
N HIS A 519 -112.58 3.28 93.74
CA HIS A 519 -113.22 2.43 94.74
C HIS A 519 -114.73 2.26 94.51
N ASN A 520 -115.28 1.15 94.99
CA ASN A 520 -116.69 0.78 94.84
C ASN A 520 -117.60 1.38 95.94
N GLY A 521 -117.18 2.50 96.53
CA GLY A 521 -117.80 3.12 97.70
C GLY A 521 -117.31 2.54 99.02
N HIS A 522 -117.45 3.31 100.10
CA HIS A 522 -117.07 2.91 101.46
C HIS A 522 -118.09 3.46 102.45
N THR A 523 -118.57 2.61 103.36
CA THR A 523 -119.48 2.99 104.44
C THR A 523 -118.68 3.18 105.72
N PHE A 524 -118.88 4.32 106.38
CA PHE A 524 -118.27 4.68 107.65
C PHE A 524 -119.33 4.60 108.74
N ASN A 525 -119.05 3.84 109.79
CA ASN A 525 -119.88 3.81 110.99
C ASN A 525 -119.31 4.83 111.97
N ILE A 526 -120.04 5.90 112.25
CA ILE A 526 -119.53 7.06 112.99
C ILE A 526 -120.35 7.25 114.24
N GLN A 527 -119.70 7.13 115.39
CA GLN A 527 -120.32 7.38 116.67
C GLN A 527 -120.11 8.85 117.06
N ILE A 528 -121.18 9.56 117.33
CA ILE A 528 -121.14 10.96 117.71
C ILE A 528 -121.46 11.07 119.20
N ALA A 529 -120.43 11.33 120.00
CA ALA A 529 -120.56 11.60 121.42
C ALA A 529 -121.11 13.01 121.64
N TYR A 530 -121.99 13.20 122.63
CA TYR A 530 -122.52 14.50 123.01
C TYR A 530 -122.92 14.60 124.49
N ASP A 531 -122.77 15.79 125.06
CA ASP A 531 -123.06 16.09 126.46
C ASP A 531 -124.33 16.91 126.60
N THR A 532 -125.21 16.57 127.54
CA THR A 532 -126.42 17.36 127.86
C THR A 532 -126.33 17.92 129.27
N ALA A 533 -127.06 18.99 129.58
CA ALA A 533 -127.01 19.66 130.89
C ALA A 533 -127.38 18.77 132.10
N GLN A 534 -127.91 17.55 131.87
CA GLN A 534 -128.18 16.57 132.92
C GLN A 534 -127.27 15.32 132.87
N ASN A 535 -126.50 15.10 131.79
CA ASN A 535 -125.63 13.92 131.67
C ASN A 535 -124.53 14.10 130.59
N ASN A 536 -123.27 13.83 130.94
CA ASN A 536 -122.07 14.09 130.11
C ASN A 536 -121.50 12.82 129.43
N SER A 537 -122.34 11.95 128.86
CA SER A 537 -121.88 10.75 128.12
C SER A 537 -122.97 10.13 127.25
N ASN A 538 -123.61 10.93 126.38
CA ASN A 538 -124.56 10.37 125.41
C ASN A 538 -123.88 10.12 124.07
N TYR A 539 -124.35 9.14 123.31
CA TYR A 539 -123.82 8.83 121.98
C TYR A 539 -124.97 8.69 120.98
N LYS A 540 -124.66 9.00 119.71
CA LYS A 540 -125.54 8.79 118.56
C LYS A 540 -124.73 8.18 117.43
N ASP A 541 -125.06 6.96 117.06
CA ASP A 541 -124.45 6.31 115.91
C ASP A 541 -125.09 6.80 114.60
N VAL A 542 -124.25 7.11 113.61
CA VAL A 542 -124.65 7.49 112.27
C VAL A 542 -123.81 6.73 111.27
N GLN A 543 -124.46 6.11 110.31
CA GLN A 543 -123.81 5.47 109.19
C GLN A 543 -123.81 6.42 107.98
N LEU A 544 -122.62 6.74 107.46
CA LEU A 544 -122.43 7.63 106.32
C LEU A 544 -121.59 6.93 105.25
N SER A 545 -121.93 7.06 103.98
CA SER A 545 -121.22 6.36 102.90
C SER A 545 -120.71 7.31 101.83
N LEU A 546 -119.45 7.11 101.45
CA LEU A 546 -118.85 7.68 100.24
C LEU A 546 -119.21 6.74 99.08
N LEU A 547 -119.94 7.19 98.07
CA LEU A 547 -120.38 6.34 96.96
C LEU A 547 -119.20 5.97 96.05
N ALA A 548 -119.39 4.97 95.18
CA ALA A 548 -118.38 4.60 94.19
C ALA A 548 -117.96 5.80 93.34
N GLY A 549 -116.65 5.99 93.17
CA GLY A 549 -116.11 7.12 92.40
C GLY A 549 -116.04 8.46 93.14
N GLU A 550 -116.69 8.62 94.30
CA GLU A 550 -116.65 9.88 95.06
C GLU A 550 -115.36 9.95 95.89
N THR A 551 -114.47 10.91 95.61
CA THR A 551 -113.26 11.10 96.44
C THR A 551 -113.52 11.91 97.70
N SER A 552 -114.65 12.60 97.80
CA SER A 552 -115.04 13.34 98.99
C SER A 552 -116.55 13.61 99.06
N LYS A 553 -117.13 13.57 100.27
CA LYS A 553 -118.53 13.94 100.53
C LYS A 553 -118.75 14.39 101.97
N THR A 554 -119.54 15.45 102.15
CA THR A 554 -119.84 15.99 103.49
C THR A 554 -121.32 15.79 103.84
N PHE A 555 -121.57 15.29 105.04
CA PHE A 555 -122.89 15.03 105.60
C PHE A 555 -123.15 15.94 106.79
N THR A 556 -124.41 16.28 107.03
CA THR A 556 -124.83 17.10 108.18
C THR A 556 -125.67 16.27 109.13
N VAL A 557 -125.26 16.15 110.39
CA VAL A 557 -125.99 15.43 111.44
C VAL A 557 -126.44 16.41 112.53
N PRO A 558 -127.73 16.49 112.87
CA PRO A 558 -128.20 17.28 114.01
C PRO A 558 -127.81 16.62 115.34
N VAL A 559 -127.27 17.42 116.26
CA VAL A 559 -126.78 17.00 117.58
C VAL A 559 -127.25 17.96 118.68
N PRO A 560 -127.81 17.46 119.80
CA PRO A 560 -128.58 18.31 120.73
C PRO A 560 -127.75 19.27 121.60
N ALA A 561 -126.42 19.11 121.70
CA ALA A 561 -125.53 19.94 122.54
C ALA A 561 -124.03 19.77 122.18
N LYS A 562 -123.06 20.14 123.05
CA LYS A 562 -121.61 20.04 122.76
C LYS A 562 -121.26 18.57 122.43
N SER A 563 -120.65 18.34 121.27
CA SER A 563 -120.56 17.01 120.65
C SER A 563 -119.20 16.81 119.98
N SER A 564 -118.66 15.60 120.03
CA SER A 564 -117.47 15.19 119.29
C SER A 564 -117.75 13.88 118.56
N ALA A 565 -117.45 13.80 117.27
CA ALA A 565 -117.46 12.52 116.57
C ALA A 565 -116.21 11.73 116.96
N VAL A 566 -116.41 10.51 117.43
CA VAL A 566 -115.36 9.50 117.52
C VAL A 566 -115.64 8.49 116.42
N ILE A 567 -114.68 8.38 115.50
CA ILE A 567 -114.81 7.50 114.35
C ILE A 567 -114.08 6.20 114.72
N SER A 568 -114.85 5.14 114.94
CA SER A 568 -114.33 3.78 115.03
C SER A 568 -114.31 3.17 113.64
N PHE A 569 -113.15 2.69 113.21
CA PHE A 569 -112.96 1.98 111.94
C PHE A 569 -113.39 0.52 112.05
#